data_AF-A0A392QRG9-F1
#
_entry.id   AF-A0A392QRG9-F1
#
_cell.length_a   1.000
_cell.length_b   1.000
_cell.length_c   1.000
_cell.angle_alpha   90.00
_cell.angle_beta   90.00
_cell.angle_gamma   90.00
#
_symmetry.space_group_name_H-M   'P 1'
#
loop_
_entity.id
_entity.type
_entity.pdbx_description
1 polymer ?
#
loop_
_entity_poly.entity_id
_entity_poly.type
_entity_poly.pdbx_seq_one_letter_code
_entity_poly.pdbx_strand_id
1 'polypeptide(L)'
;DKLVYTALIDGNLKHGNPEEALSLLNRMVESGMELDLHAYTSLVWGLSYCGEVQQAKSFLNEMLNKGITPDQVLCIRLLRKYYELGDINEAQELHSDMLRRGLVDETMET
;
A
#
# COMPACT_ATOMS: atom_id res chain seq x y z
N ASP A 1 1.58 6.25 21.08
CA ASP A 1 0.71 5.05 21.02
C ASP A 1 0.56 4.66 19.56
N LYS A 2 0.86 3.41 19.21
CA LYS A 2 0.84 2.93 17.83
C LYS A 2 -0.56 2.96 17.22
N LEU A 3 -1.60 2.62 17.97
CA LEU A 3 -2.99 2.61 17.50
C LEU A 3 -3.46 4.02 17.14
N VAL A 4 -3.06 5.02 17.94
CA VAL A 4 -3.38 6.44 17.68
C VAL A 4 -2.72 6.92 16.39
N TYR A 5 -1.45 6.60 16.17
CA TYR A 5 -0.78 6.93 14.92
C TYR A 5 -1.45 6.28 13.72
N THR A 6 -1.72 4.97 13.77
CA THR A 6 -2.38 4.26 12.67
C THR A 6 -3.75 4.84 12.36
N ALA A 7 -4.55 5.18 13.38
CA ALA A 7 -5.86 5.80 13.19
C ALA A 7 -5.77 7.20 12.55
N LEU A 8 -4.80 8.02 12.96
CA LEU A 8 -4.59 9.35 12.37
C LEU A 8 -4.08 9.28 10.92
N ILE A 9 -3.17 8.33 10.63
CA ILE A 9 -2.66 8.07 9.27
C ILE A 9 -3.83 7.64 8.37
N ASP A 10 -4.58 6.61 8.78
CA ASP A 10 -5.73 6.09 8.05
C ASP A 10 -6.79 7.18 7.82
N GLY A 11 -7.10 7.96 8.86
CA GLY A 11 -8.02 9.09 8.78
C GLY A 11 -7.58 10.13 7.75
N ASN A 12 -6.32 10.57 7.77
CA ASN A 12 -5.82 11.55 6.81
C ASN A 12 -5.86 11.03 5.37
N LEU A 13 -5.46 9.77 5.15
CA LEU A 13 -5.51 9.17 3.80
C LEU A 13 -6.94 9.08 3.27
N LYS A 14 -7.91 8.70 4.11
CA LYS A 14 -9.34 8.67 3.73
C LYS A 14 -9.90 10.05 3.39
N HIS A 15 -9.33 11.12 3.93
CA HIS A 15 -9.71 12.51 3.62
C HIS A 15 -8.90 13.13 2.48
N GLY A 16 -8.01 12.37 1.83
CA GLY A 16 -7.20 12.87 0.73
C GLY A 16 -6.02 13.75 1.16
N ASN A 17 -5.51 13.57 2.39
CA ASN A 17 -4.39 14.31 2.95
C ASN A 17 -3.13 13.43 3.08
N PRO A 18 -2.51 12.97 1.98
CA PRO A 18 -1.38 12.05 2.04
C PRO A 18 -0.14 12.67 2.70
N GLU A 19 0.10 13.98 2.53
CA GLU A 19 1.25 14.68 3.13
C GLU A 19 1.22 14.63 4.66
N GLU A 20 0.08 14.91 5.27
CA GLU A 20 -0.09 14.85 6.72
C GLU A 20 0.03 13.41 7.23
N ALA A 21 -0.53 12.44 6.49
CA ALA A 21 -0.38 11.03 6.82
C ALA A 21 1.10 10.59 6.83
N LEU A 22 1.90 11.03 5.85
CA LEU A 22 3.32 10.73 5.77
C LEU A 22 4.15 11.46 6.85
N SER A 23 3.77 12.68 7.21
CA SER A 23 4.35 13.39 8.35
C SER A 23 4.13 12.64 9.67
N LEU A 24 2.90 12.15 9.90
CA LEU A 24 2.57 11.33 11.06
C LEU A 24 3.33 9.99 11.06
N LEU A 25 3.46 9.37 9.89
CA LEU A 25 4.26 8.16 9.71
C LEU A 25 5.73 8.39 10.10
N ASN A 26 6.35 9.46 9.61
CA ASN A 26 7.74 9.77 9.94
C ASN A 26 7.93 9.92 11.45
N ARG A 27 7.03 10.65 12.12
CA ARG A 27 7.05 10.80 13.58
C ARG A 27 6.88 9.47 14.31
N MET A 28 6.03 8.58 13.80
CA MET A 28 5.85 7.23 14.35
C MET A 28 7.16 6.44 14.28
N VAL A 29 7.83 6.44 13.13
CA VAL A 29 9.10 5.73 12.89
C VAL A 29 10.26 6.33 13.70
N GLU A 30 10.37 7.67 13.75
CA GLU A 30 11.38 8.39 14.57
C GLU A 30 11.22 8.11 16.07
N SER A 31 10.00 7.81 16.52
CA SER A 31 9.72 7.39 17.88
C SER A 31 10.04 5.92 18.15
N GLY A 32 10.66 5.22 17.19
CA GLY A 32 11.03 3.81 17.28
C GLY A 32 9.85 2.84 17.13
N MET A 33 8.69 3.30 16.66
CA MET A 33 7.53 2.43 16.46
C MET A 33 7.56 1.83 15.06
N GLU A 34 7.43 0.50 14.99
CA GLU A 34 7.35 -0.20 13.72
C GLU A 34 5.91 -0.23 13.19
N LEU A 35 5.78 -0.21 11.87
CA LEU A 35 4.50 -0.44 11.19
C LEU A 35 4.02 -1.87 11.38
N ASP A 36 2.71 -2.05 11.55
CA ASP A 36 2.05 -3.36 11.46
C ASP A 36 1.29 -3.52 10.13
N LEU A 37 0.72 -4.70 9.94
CA LEU A 37 -0.18 -5.04 8.84
C LEU A 37 -1.25 -3.97 8.61
N HIS A 38 -1.86 -3.43 9.67
CA HIS A 38 -2.94 -2.46 9.54
C HIS A 38 -2.41 -1.12 9.00
N ALA A 39 -1.30 -0.62 9.55
CA ALA A 39 -0.67 0.60 9.07
C ALA A 39 -0.19 0.49 7.61
N TYR A 40 0.46 -0.62 7.22
CA TYR A 40 0.82 -0.86 5.83
C TYR A 40 -0.39 -0.91 4.91
N THR A 41 -1.46 -1.62 5.31
CA THR A 41 -2.68 -1.72 4.52
C THR A 41 -3.31 -0.36 4.30
N SER A 42 -3.42 0.47 5.34
CA SER A 42 -3.93 1.84 5.24
C SER A 42 -3.05 2.70 4.33
N LEU A 43 -1.72 2.63 4.45
CA LEU A 43 -0.79 3.37 3.60
C LEU A 43 -0.94 2.99 2.13
N VAL A 44 -0.86 1.69 1.80
CA VAL A 44 -0.97 1.22 0.41
C VAL A 44 -2.33 1.59 -0.19
N TRP A 45 -3.42 1.30 0.54
CA TRP A 45 -4.77 1.58 0.06
C TRP A 45 -5.04 3.08 -0.10
N GLY A 46 -4.68 3.84 0.92
CA GLY A 46 -4.90 5.28 1.00
C GLY A 46 -4.09 6.06 -0.03
N LEU A 47 -2.80 5.76 -0.17
CA LEU A 47 -1.94 6.40 -1.16
C LEU A 47 -2.38 6.06 -2.59
N SER A 48 -2.77 4.81 -2.84
CA SER A 48 -3.35 4.39 -4.12
C SER A 48 -4.62 5.18 -4.45
N TYR A 49 -5.49 5.42 -3.46
CA TYR A 49 -6.69 6.22 -3.62
C TYR A 49 -6.38 7.70 -3.91
N CYS A 50 -5.36 8.27 -3.23
CA CYS A 50 -4.88 9.64 -3.46
C CYS A 50 -4.13 9.83 -4.78
N GLY A 51 -3.88 8.77 -5.55
CA GLY A 51 -3.10 8.84 -6.80
C GLY A 51 -1.58 8.72 -6.60
N GLU A 52 -1.11 8.57 -5.36
CA GLU A 52 0.29 8.37 -4.98
C GLU A 52 0.72 6.90 -5.19
N VAL A 53 0.44 6.34 -6.36
CA VAL A 53 0.58 4.89 -6.65
C VAL A 53 2.02 4.37 -6.52
N GLN A 54 3.02 5.19 -6.84
CA GLN A 54 4.42 4.81 -6.70
C GLN A 54 4.82 4.64 -5.22
N GLN A 55 4.34 5.53 -4.35
CA GLN A 55 4.56 5.40 -2.90
C GLN A 55 3.79 4.20 -2.36
N ALA A 56 2.56 3.96 -2.82
CA ALA A 56 1.79 2.77 -2.46
C ALA A 56 2.54 1.47 -2.80
N LYS A 57 3.12 1.35 -4.00
CA LYS A 57 3.95 0.19 -4.39
C LYS A 57 5.21 0.06 -3.53
N SER A 58 5.85 1.16 -3.18
CA SER A 58 7.00 1.15 -2.26
C SER A 58 6.64 0.54 -0.90
N PHE A 59 5.52 0.97 -0.29
CA PHE A 59 5.06 0.40 0.97
C PHE A 59 4.63 -1.06 0.86
N LEU A 60 4.02 -1.47 -0.26
CA LEU A 60 3.71 -2.87 -0.53
C LEU A 60 4.99 -3.72 -0.57
N ASN A 61 6.02 -3.25 -1.26
CA ASN A 61 7.31 -3.93 -1.33
C ASN A 61 8.00 -3.99 0.04
N GLU A 62 7.96 -2.92 0.82
CA GLU A 62 8.49 -2.91 2.19
C GLU A 62 7.79 -3.93 3.09
N MET A 63 6.45 -3.94 3.05
CA MET A 63 5.61 -4.89 3.77
C MET A 63 6.01 -6.34 3.45
N LEU A 64 6.14 -6.66 2.16
CA LEU A 64 6.58 -7.96 1.67
C LEU A 64 8.01 -8.31 2.10
N ASN A 65 8.95 -7.36 2.03
CA ASN A 65 10.34 -7.56 2.44
C ASN A 65 10.48 -7.82 3.95
N LYS A 66 9.54 -7.30 4.75
CA LYS A 66 9.44 -7.61 6.19
C LYS A 66 8.71 -8.93 6.48
N GLY A 67 8.34 -9.68 5.45
CA GLY A 67 7.60 -10.94 5.58
C GLY A 67 6.13 -10.76 6.00
N ILE A 68 5.60 -9.54 5.91
CA ILE A 68 4.19 -9.27 6.18
C ILE A 68 3.43 -9.53 4.87
N THR A 69 2.49 -10.46 4.91
CA THR A 69 1.73 -10.85 3.72
C THR A 69 0.56 -9.88 3.51
N PRO A 70 0.48 -9.17 2.36
CA PRO A 70 -0.66 -8.32 2.05
C PRO A 70 -1.88 -9.17 1.68
N ASP A 71 -3.07 -8.63 1.96
CA ASP A 71 -4.31 -9.22 1.48
C ASP A 71 -4.37 -9.16 -0.05
N GLN A 72 -4.82 -10.24 -0.69
CA GLN A 72 -4.99 -10.32 -2.14
C GLN A 72 -5.81 -9.15 -2.71
N VAL A 73 -6.84 -8.72 -1.96
CA VAL A 73 -7.71 -7.59 -2.33
C VAL A 73 -6.92 -6.27 -2.43
N LEU A 74 -5.96 -6.04 -1.54
CA LEU A 74 -5.11 -4.84 -1.54
C LEU A 74 -4.26 -4.78 -2.81
N CYS A 75 -3.63 -5.91 -3.15
CA CYS A 75 -2.80 -6.04 -4.34
C CYS A 75 -3.59 -5.86 -5.64
N ILE A 76 -4.76 -6.51 -5.76
CA ILE A 76 -5.66 -6.37 -6.94
C ILE A 76 -6.09 -4.91 -7.10
N ARG A 77 -6.37 -4.21 -6.01
CA ARG A 77 -6.80 -2.81 -6.06
C ARG A 77 -5.69 -1.90 -6.57
N LEU A 78 -4.45 -2.08 -6.10
CA LEU A 78 -3.31 -1.33 -6.60
C LEU A 78 -3.05 -1.63 -8.09
N LEU A 79 -3.15 -2.90 -8.49
CA LEU A 79 -3.04 -3.32 -9.89
C LEU A 79 -4.06 -2.62 -10.79
N ARG A 80 -5.34 -2.65 -10.40
CA ARG A 80 -6.41 -1.94 -11.11
C ARG A 80 -6.14 -0.44 -11.20
N LYS A 81 -5.64 0.16 -10.13
CA LYS A 81 -5.30 1.59 -10.12
C LYS A 81 -4.23 1.94 -11.17
N TYR A 82 -3.20 1.09 -11.34
CA TYR A 82 -2.21 1.29 -12.39
C TYR A 82 -2.83 1.22 -13.80
N TYR A 83 -3.74 0.28 -14.05
CA TYR A 83 -4.47 0.23 -15.33
C TYR A 83 -5.34 1.48 -15.55
N GLU A 84 -6.04 1.97 -14.53
CA GLU A 84 -6.84 3.19 -14.60
C GLU A 84 -6.00 4.43 -14.94
N LEU A 85 -4.76 4.49 -14.47
CA LEU A 85 -3.82 5.58 -14.72
C LEU A 85 -3.07 5.44 -16.06
N GLY A 86 -3.18 4.29 -16.74
CA GLY A 86 -2.46 4.01 -17.98
C GLY A 86 -1.02 3.53 -17.77
N ASP A 87 -0.63 3.23 -16.54
CA ASP A 87 0.71 2.77 -16.15
C ASP A 87 0.86 1.26 -16.40
N ILE A 88 0.73 0.83 -17.66
CA ILE A 88 0.62 -0.58 -18.06
C ILE A 88 1.86 -1.39 -17.65
N ASN A 89 3.06 -0.82 -17.77
CA ASN A 89 4.31 -1.52 -17.42
C ASN A 89 4.37 -1.84 -15.93
N GLU A 90 3.99 -0.89 -15.08
CA GLU A 90 3.95 -1.06 -13.63
C GLU A 90 2.90 -2.08 -13.21
N ALA A 91 1.73 -2.06 -13.88
CA ALA A 91 0.68 -3.05 -13.67
C ALA A 91 1.18 -4.47 -14.01
N GLN A 92 1.83 -4.66 -15.15
CA GLN A 92 2.37 -5.96 -15.56
C GLN A 92 3.47 -6.46 -14.63
N GLU A 93 4.35 -5.59 -14.17
CA GLU A 93 5.39 -5.95 -13.21
C GLU A 93 4.77 -6.39 -11.87
N LEU A 94 3.82 -5.61 -11.35
CA LEU A 94 3.12 -5.92 -10.10
C LEU A 94 2.36 -7.25 -10.23
N HIS A 95 1.65 -7.47 -11.33
CA HIS A 95 0.94 -8.72 -11.60
C HIS A 95 1.90 -9.93 -11.63
N SER A 96 3.04 -9.79 -12.30
CA SER A 96 4.07 -10.83 -12.36
C SER A 96 4.67 -11.14 -10.98
N ASP A 97 4.91 -10.11 -10.16
CA ASP A 97 5.39 -10.29 -8.80
C ASP A 97 4.35 -11.00 -7.91
N MET A 98 3.06 -10.65 -8.05
CA MET A 98 1.96 -11.28 -7.33
C MET A 98 1.82 -12.77 -7.71
N LEU A 99 1.94 -13.13 -9.00
CA LEU A 99 1.93 -14.53 -9.46
C LEU A 99 3.11 -15.32 -8.89
N ARG A 100 4.32 -14.75 -8.95
CA ARG A 100 5.53 -15.40 -8.42
C ARG A 100 5.43 -15.69 -6.92
N ARG A 101 4.71 -14.84 -6.18
CA ARG A 101 4.49 -14.99 -4.74
C ARG A 101 3.25 -15.83 -4.39
N GLY A 102 2.49 -16.29 -5.39
CA GLY A 102 1.25 -17.05 -5.16
C GLY A 102 0.14 -16.23 -4.50
N LEU A 103 0.15 -14.90 -4.68
CA LEU A 103 -0.87 -14.00 -4.11
C LEU A 103 -2.12 -13.88 -4.99
N VAL A 104 -2.03 -14.27 -6.26
CA VAL A 104 -3.15 -14.34 -7.21
C VAL A 104 -3.00 -15.55 -8.12
N ASP A 105 -4.13 -16.09 -8.57
CA ASP A 105 -4.18 -17.11 -9.60
C ASP A 105 -4.09 -16.49 -11.00
N GLU A 106 -3.53 -17.24 -11.95
CA GLU A 106 -3.33 -16.85 -13.36
C GLU A 106 -4.64 -16.43 -14.07
N THR A 107 -5.80 -16.79 -13.50
CA THR A 107 -7.13 -16.61 -14.09
C THR A 107 -7.85 -15.32 -13.68
N MET A 108 -7.26 -14.45 -12.86
CA MET A 108 -7.89 -13.15 -12.56
C MET A 108 -7.68 -12.21 -13.74
N GLU A 109 -8.48 -12.40 -14.78
CA GLU A 109 -8.55 -11.54 -15.96
C GLU A 109 -8.70 -10.07 -15.56
N THR A 110 -7.87 -9.26 -16.20
CA THR A 110 -7.80 -7.79 -16.17
C THR A 110 -9.14 -7.13 -16.41
#